data_AF-A0A2T7C8K4-F1
#
_entry.id   AF-A0A2T7C8K4-F1
#
_cell.length_a   1.000
_cell.length_b   1.000
_cell.length_c   1.000
_cell.angle_alpha   90.00
_cell.angle_beta   90.00
_cell.angle_gamma   90.00
#
_symmetry.space_group_name_H-M   'P 1'
#
loop_
_entity.id
_entity.type
_entity.pdbx_description
1 polymer ?
#
loop_
_entity_poly.entity_id
_entity_poly.type
_entity_poly.pdbx_seq_one_letter_code
_entity_poly.pdbx_strand_id
1 'polypeptide(L)'
;MGSADLVLKPACEGCGNTSDLYGTGCKHTTLCSDCGKSMARSRARCLVCSSPITRLIREYNVRANAITDKTYSIGRFVTGLPPFSKKKSAENKWSLHKEGLQGRQIPDNMREKYNRKPWILEDETGQYQYQGQMEGSQSATATYYLLMRHGKEFNAYPAGSWACLGLLCFTNHSSAS
;
A
#
# COMPACT_ATOMS: atom_id res chain seq x y z
N MET A 1 16.70 -17.97 24.61
CA MET A 1 15.46 -17.67 25.36
C MET A 1 14.50 -17.03 24.38
N GLY A 2 13.41 -17.71 24.00
CA GLY A 2 12.42 -17.16 23.06
C GLY A 2 11.76 -15.92 23.66
N SER A 3 11.63 -14.87 22.87
CA SER A 3 10.89 -13.66 23.25
C SER A 3 9.41 -14.04 23.45
N ALA A 4 8.85 -13.75 24.62
CA ALA A 4 7.42 -13.95 24.85
C ALA A 4 6.61 -13.07 23.88
N ASP A 5 5.56 -13.62 23.27
CA ASP A 5 4.68 -12.88 22.36
C ASP A 5 4.10 -11.65 23.06
N LEU A 6 4.00 -10.53 22.33
CA LEU A 6 3.38 -9.33 22.87
C LEU A 6 1.87 -9.55 23.00
N VAL A 7 1.39 -9.67 24.24
CA VAL A 7 -0.05 -9.70 24.56
C VAL A 7 -0.47 -8.33 25.08
N LEU A 8 -1.33 -7.65 24.33
CA LEU A 8 -1.90 -6.36 24.73
C LEU A 8 -3.04 -6.56 25.73
N LYS A 9 -3.03 -5.76 26.79
CA LYS A 9 -4.17 -5.63 27.71
C LYS A 9 -5.35 -4.94 26.99
N PRO A 10 -6.60 -5.11 27.47
CA PRO A 10 -7.78 -4.56 26.80
C PRO A 10 -7.89 -3.02 26.86
N ALA A 11 -7.10 -2.36 27.72
CA ALA A 11 -7.12 -0.91 27.89
C ALA A 11 -5.72 -0.36 28.18
N CYS A 12 -5.54 0.93 27.91
CA CYS A 12 -4.36 1.71 28.27
C CYS A 12 -4.25 1.84 29.79
N GLU A 13 -3.10 1.49 30.35
CA GLU A 13 -2.87 1.55 31.80
C GLU A 13 -2.72 2.99 32.34
N GLY A 14 -2.56 3.98 31.46
CA GLY A 14 -2.46 5.39 31.85
C GLY A 14 -3.79 6.14 31.87
N CYS A 15 -4.71 5.83 30.94
CA CYS A 15 -5.95 6.60 30.75
C CYS A 15 -7.22 5.76 30.54
N GLY A 16 -7.11 4.43 30.46
CA GLY A 16 -8.26 3.54 30.25
C GLY A 16 -8.78 3.47 28.81
N ASN A 17 -8.22 4.21 27.84
CA ASN A 17 -8.63 4.10 26.43
C ASN A 17 -8.48 2.65 25.93
N THR A 18 -9.44 2.16 25.13
CA THR A 18 -9.46 0.78 24.59
C THR A 18 -9.04 0.70 23.11
N SER A 19 -8.86 1.86 22.48
CA SER A 19 -8.46 1.96 21.09
C SER A 19 -6.96 2.26 20.95
N ASP A 20 -6.41 1.87 19.81
CA ASP A 20 -5.03 2.16 19.42
C ASP A 20 -3.98 1.86 20.51
N LEU A 21 -4.00 0.61 20.97
CA LEU A 21 -3.14 0.11 22.05
C LEU A 21 -1.82 -0.43 21.54
N TYR A 22 -0.78 -0.29 22.36
CA TYR A 22 0.58 -0.70 22.07
C TYR A 22 1.25 -1.27 23.32
N GLY A 23 2.19 -2.18 23.11
CA GLY A 23 3.10 -2.63 24.17
C GLY A 23 4.25 -1.66 24.33
N THR A 24 4.84 -1.61 25.50
CA THR A 24 6.16 -0.98 25.69
C THR A 24 7.28 -1.91 25.20
N GLY A 25 8.48 -1.40 24.98
CA GLY A 25 9.63 -2.23 24.54
C GLY A 25 9.96 -3.41 25.46
N CYS A 26 9.63 -3.31 26.75
CA CYS A 26 9.77 -4.40 27.72
C CYS A 26 8.53 -5.32 27.82
N LYS A 27 7.49 -5.09 27.01
CA LYS A 27 6.24 -5.87 26.90
C LYS A 27 5.37 -5.95 28.16
N HIS A 28 5.77 -5.39 29.29
CA HIS A 28 4.99 -5.47 30.55
C HIS A 28 3.78 -4.54 30.62
N THR A 29 3.80 -3.43 29.89
CA THR A 29 2.78 -2.37 29.98
C THR A 29 2.12 -2.13 28.64
N THR A 30 0.80 -1.96 28.64
CA THR A 30 -0.02 -1.56 27.47
C THR A 30 -0.43 -0.09 27.57
N LEU A 31 -0.16 0.70 26.54
CA LEU A 31 -0.41 2.13 26.47
C LEU A 31 -1.04 2.53 25.14
N CYS A 32 -1.85 3.59 25.12
CA CYS A 32 -2.19 4.28 23.89
C CYS A 32 -1.04 5.18 23.42
N SER A 33 -1.11 5.66 22.17
CA SER A 33 -0.11 6.54 21.57
C SER A 33 0.20 7.78 22.43
N ASP A 34 -0.84 8.41 23.00
CA ASP A 34 -0.68 9.66 23.75
C ASP A 34 -0.04 9.43 25.13
N CYS A 35 -0.49 8.41 25.87
CA CYS A 35 0.13 8.05 27.14
C CYS A 35 1.59 7.63 26.94
N GLY A 36 1.90 6.85 25.90
CA GLY A 36 3.28 6.46 25.62
C GLY A 36 4.17 7.66 25.27
N LYS A 37 3.69 8.62 24.47
CA LYS A 37 4.42 9.88 24.19
C LYS A 37 4.66 10.69 25.47
N SER A 38 3.64 10.83 26.31
CA SER A 38 3.74 11.55 27.59
C SER A 38 4.80 10.92 28.49
N MET A 39 4.73 9.60 28.68
CA MET A 39 5.68 8.83 29.48
C MET A 39 7.11 8.88 28.94
N ALA A 40 7.29 8.87 27.63
CA ALA A 40 8.61 9.04 27.01
C ALA A 40 9.19 10.43 27.29
N ARG A 41 8.38 11.50 27.20
CA ARG A 41 8.80 12.89 27.50
C ARG A 41 9.16 13.06 28.97
N SER A 42 8.38 12.48 29.88
CA SER A 42 8.63 12.55 31.32
C SER A 42 9.71 11.56 31.80
N ARG A 43 10.36 10.81 30.89
CA ARG A 43 11.36 9.78 31.19
C ARG A 43 10.85 8.73 32.18
N ALA A 44 9.56 8.39 32.09
CA ALA A 44 8.94 7.40 32.94
C ALA A 44 9.54 6.00 32.69
N ARG A 45 9.44 5.16 33.71
CA ARG A 45 9.97 3.79 33.71
C ARG A 45 8.81 2.81 33.88
N CYS A 46 8.99 1.61 33.33
CA CYS A 46 8.07 0.51 33.55
C CYS A 46 8.02 0.16 35.05
N LEU A 47 6.83 0.06 35.62
CA LEU A 47 6.65 -0.25 37.05
C LEU A 47 7.07 -1.68 37.42
N VAL A 48 7.17 -2.58 36.45
CA VAL A 48 7.54 -3.99 36.66
C VAL A 48 9.06 -4.19 36.65
N CYS A 49 9.74 -3.65 35.63
CA CYS A 49 11.18 -3.93 35.42
C CYS A 49 12.07 -2.69 35.40
N SER A 50 11.54 -1.49 35.69
CA SER A 50 12.27 -0.21 35.68
C SER A 50 12.92 0.20 34.33
N SER A 51 12.66 -0.55 33.27
CA SER A 51 13.09 -0.23 31.91
C SER A 51 12.47 1.09 31.45
N PRO A 52 13.23 2.01 30.83
CA PRO A 52 12.71 3.29 30.39
C PRO A 52 11.68 3.11 29.26
N ILE A 53 10.56 3.84 29.34
CA ILE A 53 9.50 3.80 28.34
C ILE A 53 9.86 4.76 27.21
N THR A 54 10.67 4.30 26.25
CA THR A 54 11.12 5.12 25.12
C THR A 54 10.48 4.71 23.79
N ARG A 55 9.86 3.53 23.72
CA ARG A 55 9.29 2.96 22.50
C ARG A 55 7.97 2.26 22.79
N LEU A 56 7.02 2.45 21.89
CA LEU A 56 5.82 1.64 21.77
C LEU A 56 5.98 0.66 20.61
N ILE A 57 5.50 -0.56 20.79
CA ILE A 57 5.57 -1.64 19.81
C ILE A 57 4.18 -2.24 19.58
N ARG A 58 3.95 -2.73 18.37
CA ARG A 58 2.80 -3.58 18.04
C ARG A 58 3.30 -4.69 17.13
N GLU A 59 2.95 -5.92 17.48
CA GLU A 59 3.30 -7.11 16.72
C GLU A 59 2.07 -7.51 15.89
N TYR A 60 2.31 -7.98 14.66
CA TYR A 60 1.26 -8.40 13.75
C TYR A 60 1.65 -9.71 13.08
N ASN A 61 0.69 -10.62 12.94
CA ASN A 61 0.86 -11.78 12.08
C ASN A 61 0.87 -11.34 10.62
N VAL A 62 1.81 -11.90 9.86
CA VAL A 62 1.92 -11.70 8.41
C VAL A 62 1.73 -13.03 7.71
N ARG A 63 0.70 -13.16 6.89
CA ARG A 63 0.47 -14.34 6.05
C ARG A 63 1.02 -14.10 4.65
N ALA A 64 2.09 -14.77 4.30
CA ALA A 64 2.64 -14.77 2.95
C ALA A 64 1.81 -15.66 2.02
N ASN A 65 1.76 -15.30 0.72
CA ASN A 65 1.11 -16.08 -0.34
C ASN A 65 -0.36 -16.42 -0.02
N ALA A 66 -1.11 -15.45 0.52
CA ALA A 66 -2.55 -15.61 0.64
C ALA A 66 -3.14 -15.90 -0.75
N ILE A 67 -3.82 -17.05 -0.89
CA ILE A 67 -4.41 -17.50 -2.16
C ILE A 67 -5.38 -16.43 -2.66
N THR A 68 -5.14 -15.97 -3.88
CA THR A 68 -5.90 -14.91 -4.52
C THR A 68 -5.86 -15.14 -6.02
N ASP A 69 -7.01 -15.07 -6.67
CA ASP A 69 -7.11 -15.13 -8.14
C ASP A 69 -6.71 -13.80 -8.80
N LYS A 70 -6.38 -12.79 -7.98
CA LYS A 70 -5.94 -11.46 -8.43
C LYS A 70 -4.43 -11.37 -8.49
N THR A 71 -3.92 -10.91 -9.62
CA THR A 71 -2.54 -10.46 -9.77
C THR A 71 -2.41 -9.01 -9.31
N TYR A 72 -1.30 -8.69 -8.65
CA TYR A 72 -1.01 -7.32 -8.21
C TYR A 72 0.16 -6.73 -8.98
N SER A 73 0.04 -5.47 -9.37
CA SER A 73 1.07 -4.71 -10.08
C SER A 73 1.30 -3.37 -9.42
N ILE A 74 2.52 -2.83 -9.57
CA ILE A 74 2.92 -1.53 -8.99
C ILE A 74 2.99 -0.48 -10.10
N GLY A 75 2.16 0.57 -9.98
CA GLY A 75 2.27 1.77 -10.82
C GLY A 75 3.07 2.86 -10.11
N ARG A 76 4.17 3.31 -10.71
CA ARG A 76 4.99 4.44 -10.22
C ARG A 76 4.70 5.68 -11.06
N PHE A 77 4.26 6.77 -10.43
CA PHE A 77 4.02 8.03 -11.13
C PHE A 77 5.26 8.93 -11.12
N VAL A 78 5.82 9.21 -12.30
CA VAL A 78 7.06 10.01 -12.42
C VAL A 78 6.80 11.51 -12.54
N THR A 79 5.58 11.91 -12.91
CA THR A 79 5.17 13.29 -13.19
C THR A 79 4.26 13.88 -12.10
N GLY A 80 4.14 13.20 -10.96
CA GLY A 80 3.22 13.56 -9.88
C GLY A 80 2.04 12.58 -9.77
N LEU A 81 1.44 12.54 -8.59
CA LEU A 81 0.34 11.62 -8.31
C LEU A 81 -0.95 12.09 -9.01
N PRO A 82 -1.75 11.17 -9.58
CA PRO A 82 -3.09 11.51 -10.06
C PRO A 82 -3.95 12.06 -8.92
N PRO A 83 -4.94 12.91 -9.22
CA PRO A 83 -5.87 13.46 -8.23
C PRO A 83 -6.89 12.42 -7.77
N PHE A 84 -6.41 11.33 -7.16
CA PHE A 84 -7.25 10.29 -6.60
C PHE A 84 -8.14 10.87 -5.49
N SER A 85 -9.45 10.61 -5.59
CA SER A 85 -10.40 11.05 -4.57
C SER A 85 -10.07 10.38 -3.23
N LYS A 86 -9.95 11.20 -2.18
CA LYS A 86 -9.79 10.71 -0.80
C LYS A 86 -11.09 10.17 -0.22
N LYS A 87 -12.23 10.44 -0.86
CA LYS A 87 -13.56 9.98 -0.42
C LYS A 87 -13.84 8.61 -1.02
N LYS A 88 -14.16 7.63 -0.17
CA LYS A 88 -14.46 6.24 -0.55
C LYS A 88 -15.68 6.07 -1.49
N SER A 89 -16.48 7.10 -1.76
CA SER A 89 -17.80 6.91 -2.40
C SER A 89 -18.21 7.90 -3.50
N ALA A 90 -17.33 8.66 -4.16
CA ALA A 90 -17.80 9.48 -5.29
C ALA A 90 -16.75 9.80 -6.37
N GLU A 91 -17.20 9.56 -7.61
CA GLU A 91 -16.95 10.23 -8.90
C GLU A 91 -15.63 10.10 -9.65
N ASN A 92 -14.48 9.88 -9.02
CA ASN A 92 -13.24 9.69 -9.80
C ASN A 92 -13.05 8.21 -10.10
N LYS A 93 -13.85 7.67 -11.03
CA LYS A 93 -13.59 6.35 -11.59
C LYS A 93 -12.42 6.46 -12.56
N TRP A 94 -11.44 5.59 -12.35
CA TRP A 94 -10.26 5.46 -13.19
C TRP A 94 -10.32 4.13 -13.90
N SER A 95 -9.95 4.12 -15.18
CA SER A 95 -9.82 2.90 -15.97
C SER A 95 -8.36 2.65 -16.28
N LEU A 96 -7.92 1.40 -16.12
CA LEU A 96 -6.61 0.94 -16.55
C LEU A 96 -6.81 -0.08 -17.67
N HIS A 97 -6.35 0.26 -18.87
CA HIS A 97 -6.49 -0.60 -20.04
C HIS A 97 -5.22 -0.52 -20.89
N LYS A 98 -5.03 -1.46 -21.82
CA LYS A 98 -3.95 -1.37 -22.80
C LYS A 98 -4.44 -0.61 -24.02
N GLU A 99 -3.57 0.25 -24.54
CA GLU A 99 -3.84 1.01 -25.76
C GLU A 99 -4.34 0.10 -26.90
N GLY A 100 -5.50 0.44 -27.47
CA GLY A 100 -6.08 -0.23 -28.63
C GLY A 100 -6.98 -1.44 -28.36
N LEU A 101 -7.29 -1.77 -27.09
CA LEU A 101 -8.24 -2.83 -26.78
C LEU A 101 -9.66 -2.32 -26.58
N GLN A 102 -10.41 -2.19 -27.66
CA GLN A 102 -11.88 -2.09 -27.61
C GLN A 102 -12.50 -3.37 -28.20
N GLY A 103 -12.79 -4.33 -27.32
CA GLY A 103 -13.89 -5.29 -27.56
C GLY A 103 -13.72 -6.42 -28.58
N ARG A 104 -12.51 -6.80 -29.04
CA ARG A 104 -12.34 -7.99 -29.91
C ARG A 104 -11.37 -9.01 -29.33
N GLN A 105 -11.71 -10.30 -29.52
CA GLN A 105 -10.79 -11.42 -29.29
C GLN A 105 -9.53 -11.20 -30.14
N ILE A 106 -8.36 -11.15 -29.48
CA ILE A 106 -7.08 -10.93 -30.16
C ILE A 106 -6.62 -12.28 -30.72
N PRO A 107 -6.41 -12.42 -32.05
CA PRO A 107 -5.83 -13.63 -32.60
C PRO A 107 -4.39 -13.83 -32.10
N ASP A 108 -3.98 -15.09 -31.87
CA ASP A 108 -2.72 -15.43 -31.20
C ASP A 108 -1.48 -14.78 -31.85
N ASN A 109 -1.49 -14.60 -33.17
CA ASN A 109 -0.42 -13.94 -33.94
C ASN A 109 -0.25 -12.45 -33.64
N MET A 110 -1.24 -11.80 -33.01
CA MET A 110 -1.21 -10.39 -32.62
C MET A 110 -1.00 -10.21 -31.11
N ARG A 111 -0.98 -11.31 -30.34
CA ARG A 111 -0.89 -11.33 -28.88
C ARG A 111 0.45 -10.79 -28.37
N GLU A 112 1.55 -11.12 -29.04
CA GLU A 112 2.88 -10.60 -28.70
C GLU A 112 3.00 -9.09 -28.96
N LYS A 113 2.51 -8.63 -30.12
CA LYS A 113 2.49 -7.20 -30.49
C LYS A 113 1.66 -6.39 -29.50
N TYR A 114 0.54 -6.96 -29.05
CA TYR A 114 -0.33 -6.37 -28.05
C TYR A 114 0.25 -6.44 -26.62
N ASN A 115 1.04 -7.46 -26.29
CA ASN A 115 1.70 -7.53 -25.00
C ASN A 115 2.73 -6.43 -24.77
N ARG A 116 3.30 -5.91 -25.86
CA ARG A 116 4.22 -4.76 -25.84
C ARG A 116 3.51 -3.40 -25.80
N LYS A 117 2.19 -3.36 -25.96
CA LYS A 117 1.45 -2.09 -25.90
C LYS A 117 1.46 -1.52 -24.48
N PRO A 118 1.58 -0.19 -24.36
CA PRO A 118 1.61 0.49 -23.07
C PRO A 118 0.25 0.41 -22.39
N TRP A 119 0.28 0.44 -21.07
CA TRP A 119 -0.91 0.64 -20.25
C TRP A 119 -1.25 2.12 -20.19
N ILE A 120 -2.55 2.38 -20.30
CA ILE A 120 -3.16 3.69 -20.18
C ILE A 120 -4.01 3.67 -18.92
N LEU A 121 -3.72 4.59 -18.02
CA LEU A 121 -4.55 4.93 -16.87
C LEU A 121 -5.21 6.28 -17.16
N GLU A 122 -6.53 6.30 -17.21
CA GLU A 122 -7.29 7.52 -17.47
C GLU A 122 -8.46 7.66 -16.50
N ASP A 123 -8.82 8.90 -16.22
CA ASP A 123 -10.06 9.19 -15.51
C ASP A 123 -11.25 9.20 -16.48
N GLU A 124 -12.47 9.04 -15.97
CA GLU A 124 -13.68 9.03 -16.80
C GLU A 124 -13.90 10.32 -17.62
N THR A 125 -13.35 11.45 -17.18
CA THR A 125 -13.48 12.71 -17.92
C THR A 125 -12.47 12.85 -19.07
N GLY A 126 -11.45 12.00 -19.09
CA GLY A 126 -10.32 12.08 -20.03
C GLY A 126 -9.39 13.26 -19.78
N GLN A 127 -9.56 14.01 -18.69
CA GLN A 127 -8.71 15.16 -18.35
C GLN A 127 -7.30 14.73 -17.94
N TYR A 128 -7.17 13.56 -17.32
CA TYR A 128 -5.92 13.03 -16.82
C TYR A 128 -5.66 11.66 -17.43
N GLN A 129 -4.66 11.60 -18.29
CA GLN A 129 -4.20 10.36 -18.89
C GLN A 129 -2.74 10.13 -18.57
N TYR A 130 -2.43 8.93 -18.10
CA TYR A 130 -1.08 8.47 -17.81
C TYR A 130 -0.77 7.23 -18.64
N GLN A 131 0.43 7.18 -19.19
CA GLN A 131 0.89 6.06 -19.99
C GLN A 131 2.17 5.47 -19.39
N GLY A 132 2.27 4.14 -19.42
CA GLY A 132 3.45 3.44 -18.95
C GLY A 132 3.56 2.06 -19.58
N GLN A 133 4.79 1.68 -19.90
CA GLN A 133 5.07 0.29 -20.29
C GLN A 133 5.26 -0.53 -19.01
N MET A 134 4.76 -1.78 -18.98
CA MET A 134 5.19 -2.69 -17.92
C MET A 134 6.67 -2.98 -18.11
N GLU A 135 7.46 -2.60 -17.12
CA GLU A 135 8.88 -2.86 -17.06
C GLU A 135 9.07 -4.16 -16.25
N GLY A 136 9.35 -5.25 -16.95
CA GLY A 136 9.86 -6.48 -16.35
C GLY A 136 8.91 -7.29 -15.45
N SER A 137 9.26 -8.55 -15.32
CA SER A 137 8.88 -9.41 -14.19
C SER A 137 9.80 -9.11 -13.00
N GLN A 138 9.44 -9.59 -11.80
CA GLN A 138 10.29 -9.46 -10.62
C GLN A 138 11.77 -9.77 -10.90
N SER A 139 12.67 -8.99 -10.28
CA SER A 139 14.11 -9.24 -10.32
C SER A 139 14.42 -10.63 -9.76
N ALA A 140 15.38 -11.34 -10.35
CA ALA A 140 15.90 -12.60 -9.81
C ALA A 140 16.51 -12.43 -8.40
N THR A 141 16.85 -11.21 -7.99
CA THR A 141 17.52 -10.90 -6.72
C THR A 141 16.60 -10.32 -5.64
N ALA A 142 15.37 -9.94 -5.97
CA ALA A 142 14.43 -9.35 -4.99
C ALA A 142 12.96 -9.45 -5.44
N THR A 143 12.11 -9.99 -4.56
CA THR A 143 10.65 -10.07 -4.70
C THR A 143 9.98 -8.98 -3.87
N TYR A 144 9.16 -8.15 -4.51
CA TYR A 144 8.37 -7.13 -3.83
C TYR A 144 7.02 -7.70 -3.36
N TYR A 145 6.61 -7.34 -2.14
CA TYR A 145 5.31 -7.71 -1.58
C TYR A 145 4.49 -6.46 -1.20
N LEU A 146 3.19 -6.53 -1.43
CA LEU A 146 2.20 -5.60 -0.91
C LEU A 146 1.68 -6.11 0.42
N LEU A 147 1.87 -5.34 1.49
CA LEU A 147 1.32 -5.62 2.81
C LEU A 147 -0.04 -4.95 2.97
N MET A 148 -1.10 -5.74 2.96
CA MET A 148 -2.46 -5.25 3.11
C MET A 148 -3.03 -5.71 4.44
N ARG A 149 -3.54 -4.77 5.23
CA ARG A 149 -4.14 -5.06 6.53
C ARG A 149 -5.50 -5.72 6.35
N HIS A 150 -5.68 -6.89 6.94
CA HIS A 150 -6.94 -7.62 6.99
C HIS A 150 -7.31 -7.89 8.45
N GLY A 151 -8.22 -7.08 9.00
CA GLY A 151 -8.57 -7.13 10.42
C GLY A 151 -7.37 -6.81 11.33
N LYS A 152 -6.91 -7.81 12.08
CA LYS A 152 -5.76 -7.74 13.01
C LYS A 152 -4.45 -8.27 12.41
N GLU A 153 -4.46 -8.77 11.18
CA GLU A 153 -3.31 -9.37 10.52
C GLU A 153 -2.95 -8.59 9.25
N PHE A 154 -1.79 -8.89 8.68
CA PHE A 154 -1.39 -8.46 7.35
C PHE A 154 -1.31 -9.66 6.42
N ASN A 155 -1.80 -9.49 5.20
CA ASN A 155 -1.53 -10.41 4.11
C ASN A 155 -0.43 -9.81 3.23
N ALA A 156 0.56 -10.62 2.88
CA ALA A 156 1.64 -10.25 1.96
C ALA A 156 1.37 -10.89 0.59
N TYR A 157 1.16 -10.04 -0.41
CA TYR A 157 0.89 -10.46 -1.79
C TYR A 157 2.07 -10.10 -2.69
N PRO A 158 2.63 -11.04 -3.47
CA PRO A 158 3.73 -10.73 -4.38
C PRO A 158 3.26 -9.79 -5.49
N ALA A 159 4.02 -8.73 -5.76
CA ALA A 159 3.78 -7.85 -6.89
C ALA A 159 4.38 -8.48 -8.15
N GLY A 160 3.55 -8.90 -9.10
CA GLY A 160 3.99 -9.65 -10.29
C GLY A 160 4.71 -8.81 -11.35
N SER A 161 4.39 -7.52 -11.43
CA SER A 161 4.97 -6.58 -12.41
C SER A 161 4.97 -5.15 -11.89
N TRP A 162 5.77 -4.27 -12.49
CA TRP A 162 5.71 -2.83 -12.25
C TRP A 162 5.67 -2.02 -13.55
N ALA A 163 5.21 -0.78 -13.49
CA ALA A 163 5.18 0.15 -14.61
C ALA A 163 5.45 1.58 -14.13
N CYS A 164 6.26 2.32 -14.88
CA CYS A 164 6.42 3.76 -14.71
C CYS A 164 5.37 4.50 -15.56
N LEU A 165 4.47 5.24 -14.91
CA LEU A 165 3.36 6.00 -15.50
C LEU A 165 3.73 7.49 -15.58
N GLY A 166 3.81 8.02 -16.80
CA GLY A 166 4.01 9.43 -17.10
C GLY A 166 2.71 10.08 -17.57
N LEU A 167 2.45 11.32 -17.15
CA LEU A 167 1.32 12.11 -17.61
C LEU A 167 1.49 12.42 -19.10
N LEU A 168 0.44 12.19 -19.88
CA LEU A 168 0.38 12.62 -21.27
C LEU A 168 -0.11 14.07 -21.31
N CYS A 169 0.73 14.96 -21.84
CA CYS A 169 0.30 16.30 -22.21
C CYS A 169 -0.28 16.25 -23.63
N PHE A 170 -1.60 16.28 -23.78
CA PHE A 170 -2.22 16.55 -25.08
C PHE A 170 -2.10 18.04 -25.37
N THR A 171 -1.11 18.43 -26.17
CA THR A 171 -1.19 19.71 -26.88
C THR A 171 -2.21 19.52 -27.98
N ASN A 172 -3.43 20.06 -27.79
CA ASN A 172 -4.37 20.23 -28.89
C ASN A 172 -3.69 21.12 -29.94
N HIS A 173 -3.07 20.51 -30.95
CA HIS A 173 -2.83 21.19 -32.21
C HIS A 173 -4.18 21.29 -32.90
N SER A 174 -4.94 22.33 -32.55
CA SER A 174 -5.97 22.85 -33.45
C SER A 174 -5.25 23.41 -34.66
N SER A 175 -5.03 22.56 -35.67
CA SER A 175 -4.69 22.99 -37.01
C SER A 175 -5.88 23.78 -37.54
N ALA A 176 -5.78 25.12 -37.46
CA ALA A 176 -6.66 26.02 -38.19
C ALA A 176 -6.32 25.86 -39.67
N SER A 177 -7.23 25.21 -40.40
CA SER A 177 -7.33 25.26 -41.86
C SER A 177 -7.93 26.58 -42.31
#